data_AF-A0A920H890-F1
#
_entry.id   AF-A0A920H890-F1
#
_cell.length_a   1.000
_cell.length_b   1.000
_cell.length_c   1.000
_cell.angle_alpha   90.00
_cell.angle_beta   90.00
_cell.angle_gamma   90.00
#
_symmetry.space_group_name_H-M   'P 1'
#
loop_
_entity.id
_entity.type
_entity.pdbx_description
1 polymer ?
#
loop_
_entity_poly.entity_id
_entity_poly.type
_entity_poly.pdbx_seq_one_letter_code
_entity_poly.pdbx_strand_id
1 'polypeptide(L)'
;MGISDEKFFSLYKEKLNLRKFCDKKIWDPELIFFTKRFLDNKKIKKGGIQKIYEKIYKEVEIIPSNLLGVQKALKNKKRIFLSSFKSTFEEGIEIVSTNQFKTIKNSKNNFSLRIISIPDYYTDFDYEEDKISPEQENISKENFISQTNSNKLPPVSAFNDFDEDENILVRGEGPIDGTLACFKMLSNLMDFPFRKDSVEKVLKEFYEENNFISLQLCAKIGSYHALQVSITKLDPNFITNIKTPALIKWKNTFAIIINSNQKGIKLATPNEGYIKISSSEIKNFFKEDIEILFLERTNITQNKSFGPSWFLPAIKKYKGVLIQVLVASFVVQLFTLANPLLIQVIIDKVISQRSLDTLQVLGFALLIVTLLEGILSALKTFLLSETTNRIDQKLASEVIDHL
;
A
#
# COMPACT_ATOMS: atom_id res chain seq x y z
N MET A 1 6.04 17.65 0.64
CA MET A 1 5.71 18.18 1.99
C MET A 1 4.25 18.63 1.96
N GLY A 2 3.32 17.76 2.38
CA GLY A 2 1.89 18.06 2.41
C GLY A 2 1.50 18.91 3.62
N ILE A 3 0.41 19.67 3.52
CA ILE A 3 -0.23 20.30 4.67
C ILE A 3 -1.06 19.21 5.36
N SER A 4 -0.95 19.05 6.68
CA SER A 4 -1.81 18.12 7.42
C SER A 4 -3.26 18.60 7.44
N ASP A 5 -4.22 17.67 7.52
CA ASP A 5 -5.65 17.99 7.50
C ASP A 5 -6.05 18.97 8.62
N GLU A 6 -5.47 18.81 9.82
CA GLU A 6 -5.66 19.72 10.95
C GLU A 6 -5.17 21.15 10.64
N LYS A 7 -4.02 21.25 9.98
CA LYS A 7 -3.42 22.52 9.59
C LYS A 7 -4.19 23.17 8.43
N PHE A 8 -4.73 22.38 7.51
CA PHE A 8 -5.62 22.88 6.47
C PHE A 8 -6.94 23.39 7.06
N PHE A 9 -7.52 22.64 8.00
CA PHE A 9 -8.78 22.99 8.64
C PHE A 9 -8.70 24.28 9.47
N SER A 10 -7.61 24.46 10.22
CA SER A 10 -7.33 25.72 10.92
C SER A 10 -7.19 26.89 9.93
N LEU A 11 -6.42 26.71 8.86
CA LEU A 11 -6.28 27.73 7.81
C LEU A 11 -7.60 28.09 7.12
N TYR A 12 -8.48 27.11 6.86
CA TYR A 12 -9.80 27.33 6.28
C TYR A 12 -10.72 28.16 7.21
N LYS A 13 -10.64 27.94 8.53
CA LYS A 13 -11.40 28.70 9.52
C LYS A 13 -10.89 30.14 9.68
N GLU A 14 -9.57 30.32 9.72
CA GLU A 14 -8.94 31.60 10.01
C GLU A 14 -8.87 32.53 8.78
N LYS A 15 -8.58 31.99 7.59
CA LYS A 15 -8.36 32.79 6.38
C LYS A 15 -9.62 32.88 5.51
N LEU A 16 -10.33 34.01 5.62
CA LEU A 16 -11.53 34.30 4.82
C LEU A 16 -11.33 34.15 3.30
N ASN A 17 -10.18 34.57 2.77
CA ASN A 17 -9.88 34.48 1.34
C ASN A 17 -9.73 33.04 0.87
N LEU A 18 -9.07 32.20 1.67
CA LEU A 18 -8.93 30.77 1.39
C LEU A 18 -10.30 30.09 1.41
N ARG A 19 -11.11 30.37 2.43
CA ARG A 19 -12.48 29.87 2.54
C ARG A 19 -13.33 30.25 1.33
N LYS A 20 -13.35 31.53 0.94
CA LYS A 20 -14.11 32.00 -0.23
C LYS A 20 -13.65 31.33 -1.53
N PHE A 21 -12.35 31.10 -1.68
CA PHE A 21 -11.80 30.38 -2.84
C PHE A 21 -12.26 28.93 -2.87
N CYS A 22 -12.12 28.20 -1.76
CA CYS A 22 -12.58 26.81 -1.64
C CYS A 22 -14.08 26.67 -1.87
N ASP A 23 -14.87 27.62 -1.35
CA ASP A 23 -16.33 27.56 -1.42
C ASP A 23 -16.89 27.86 -2.83
N LYS A 24 -16.13 28.61 -3.65
CA LYS A 24 -16.55 29.03 -5.01
C LYS A 24 -15.94 28.19 -6.13
N LYS A 25 -14.89 27.42 -5.87
CA LYS A 25 -14.23 26.62 -6.89
C LYS A 25 -14.98 25.30 -7.07
N ILE A 26 -15.22 24.89 -8.31
CA ILE A 26 -15.68 23.54 -8.64
C ILE A 26 -14.44 22.69 -8.87
N TRP A 27 -14.38 21.52 -8.23
CA TRP A 27 -13.19 20.67 -8.31
C TRP A 27 -13.40 19.56 -9.34
N ASP A 28 -12.36 19.24 -10.12
CA ASP A 28 -12.45 18.17 -11.13
C ASP A 28 -12.90 16.82 -10.55
N PRO A 29 -12.46 16.40 -9.33
CA PRO A 29 -12.99 15.20 -8.68
C PRO A 29 -14.50 15.24 -8.43
N GLU A 30 -15.07 16.40 -8.08
CA GLU A 30 -16.52 16.57 -7.90
C GLU A 30 -17.24 16.32 -9.23
N LEU A 31 -16.72 16.90 -10.32
CA LEU A 31 -17.29 16.74 -11.66
C LEU A 31 -17.19 15.32 -12.18
N ILE A 32 -16.06 14.65 -11.96
CA ILE A 32 -15.85 13.25 -12.33
C ILE A 32 -16.83 12.36 -11.55
N PHE A 33 -17.01 12.63 -10.25
CA PHE A 33 -17.98 11.90 -9.42
C PHE A 33 -19.40 12.02 -9.98
N PHE A 34 -19.86 13.24 -10.29
CA PHE A 34 -21.18 13.44 -10.88
C PHE A 34 -21.30 12.78 -12.25
N THR A 35 -20.30 12.96 -13.12
CA THR A 35 -20.26 12.34 -14.44
C THR A 35 -20.41 10.83 -14.32
N LYS A 36 -19.67 10.18 -13.42
CA LYS A 36 -19.79 8.73 -13.16
C LYS A 36 -21.18 8.33 -12.66
N ARG A 37 -21.78 9.10 -11.75
CA ARG A 37 -23.12 8.83 -11.21
C ARG A 37 -24.22 8.90 -12.28
N PHE A 38 -24.10 9.80 -13.26
CA PHE A 38 -25.01 9.82 -14.41
C PHE A 38 -24.83 8.61 -15.34
N LEU A 39 -23.61 8.07 -15.42
CA LEU A 39 -23.26 6.93 -16.26
C LEU A 39 -23.66 5.58 -15.64
N ASP A 40 -23.56 5.42 -14.31
CA ASP A 40 -23.89 4.15 -13.63
C ASP A 40 -25.36 3.72 -13.85
N ASN A 41 -26.23 4.65 -14.24
CA ASN A 41 -27.63 4.36 -14.55
C ASN A 41 -27.90 3.89 -16.00
N LYS A 42 -26.94 3.91 -16.94
CA LYS A 42 -27.15 3.42 -18.33
C LYS A 42 -25.86 2.86 -18.99
N LYS A 43 -26.01 1.83 -19.85
CA LYS A 43 -24.91 1.21 -20.62
C LYS A 43 -24.29 2.18 -21.64
N ILE A 44 -23.32 2.99 -21.23
CA ILE A 44 -22.66 3.97 -22.11
C ILE A 44 -21.31 3.41 -22.60
N LYS A 45 -21.06 3.45 -23.92
CA LYS A 45 -19.80 2.98 -24.54
C LYS A 45 -18.63 3.93 -24.24
N LYS A 46 -17.42 3.36 -24.12
CA LYS A 46 -16.14 4.08 -23.92
C LYS A 46 -15.93 5.09 -25.06
N GLY A 47 -16.03 6.38 -24.74
CA GLY A 47 -16.07 7.50 -25.70
C GLY A 47 -17.14 8.52 -25.33
N GLY A 48 -18.21 8.03 -24.68
CA GLY A 48 -19.29 8.83 -24.07
C GLY A 48 -18.83 9.89 -23.07
N ILE A 49 -17.93 9.43 -22.19
CA ILE A 49 -17.65 10.04 -20.89
C ILE A 49 -16.96 11.40 -21.04
N GLN A 50 -16.00 11.53 -21.96
CA GLN A 50 -15.25 12.77 -22.14
C GLN A 50 -16.15 13.88 -22.70
N LYS A 51 -16.98 13.59 -23.71
CA LYS A 51 -17.93 14.56 -24.27
C LYS A 51 -18.97 15.00 -23.22
N ILE A 52 -19.41 14.07 -22.37
CA ILE A 52 -20.34 14.38 -21.27
C ILE A 52 -19.65 15.27 -20.24
N TYR A 53 -18.42 14.93 -19.83
CA TYR A 53 -17.62 15.74 -18.91
C TYR A 53 -17.44 17.17 -19.42
N GLU A 54 -17.03 17.34 -20.68
CA GLU A 54 -16.82 18.66 -21.29
C GLU A 54 -18.09 19.51 -21.34
N LYS A 55 -19.25 18.88 -21.57
CA LYS A 55 -20.55 19.58 -21.55
C LYS A 55 -20.98 19.94 -20.12
N ILE A 56 -20.89 19.00 -19.17
CA ILE A 56 -21.18 19.26 -17.76
C ILE A 56 -20.27 20.37 -17.24
N TYR A 57 -18.98 20.36 -17.55
CA TYR A 57 -18.01 21.37 -17.14
C TYR A 57 -18.41 22.79 -17.61
N LYS A 58 -19.05 22.94 -18.77
CA LYS A 58 -19.49 24.24 -19.29
C LYS A 58 -20.74 24.78 -18.60
N GLU A 59 -21.57 23.91 -18.03
CA GLU A 59 -22.93 24.27 -17.59
C GLU A 59 -23.18 24.02 -16.10
N VAL A 60 -22.19 23.48 -15.41
CA VAL A 60 -22.21 23.25 -13.96
C VAL A 60 -22.12 24.59 -13.20
N GLU A 61 -23.02 24.77 -12.24
CA GLU A 61 -23.08 26.00 -11.44
C GLU A 61 -23.17 25.68 -9.95
N ILE A 62 -22.43 26.43 -9.12
CA ILE A 62 -22.61 26.41 -7.67
C ILE A 62 -23.78 27.34 -7.31
N ILE A 63 -24.78 26.77 -6.64
CA ILE A 63 -25.97 27.51 -6.19
C ILE A 63 -25.78 27.99 -4.74
N PRO A 64 -26.31 29.17 -4.38
CA PRO A 64 -26.38 29.60 -2.99
C PRO A 64 -27.03 28.54 -2.10
N SER A 65 -26.42 28.26 -0.95
CA SER A 65 -26.92 27.31 0.05
C SER A 65 -28.09 27.88 0.86
N ASN A 66 -29.09 28.44 0.18
CA ASN A 66 -30.32 29.00 0.74
C ASN A 66 -31.57 28.38 0.10
N LEU A 67 -32.71 28.48 0.79
CA LEU A 67 -33.96 27.87 0.34
C LEU A 67 -34.42 28.42 -1.03
N LEU A 68 -34.20 29.71 -1.26
CA LEU A 68 -34.55 30.41 -2.51
C LEU A 68 -33.76 29.89 -3.73
N GLY A 69 -32.46 29.65 -3.58
CA GLY A 69 -31.59 29.12 -4.62
C GLY A 69 -31.95 27.69 -5.00
N VAL A 70 -32.18 26.84 -4.00
CA VAL A 70 -32.62 25.45 -4.21
C VAL A 70 -34.01 25.40 -4.87
N GLN A 71 -34.97 26.21 -4.41
CA GLN A 71 -36.29 26.31 -5.04
C GLN A 71 -36.22 26.77 -6.50
N LYS A 72 -35.39 27.77 -6.81
CA LYS A 72 -35.23 28.28 -8.18
C LYS A 72 -34.66 27.22 -9.11
N ALA A 73 -33.68 26.43 -8.65
CA ALA A 73 -33.07 25.40 -9.47
C ALA A 73 -33.98 24.17 -9.67
N LEU A 74 -34.71 23.74 -8.64
CA LEU A 74 -35.72 22.68 -8.79
C LEU A 74 -36.82 23.10 -9.78
N LYS A 75 -37.26 24.37 -9.75
CA LYS A 75 -38.25 24.90 -10.69
C LYS A 75 -37.74 24.96 -12.13
N ASN A 76 -36.44 25.17 -12.33
CA ASN A 76 -35.80 25.24 -13.64
C ASN A 76 -35.39 23.86 -14.21
N LYS A 77 -35.93 22.75 -13.66
CA LYS A 77 -35.56 21.38 -14.05
C LYS A 77 -34.03 21.17 -14.03
N LYS A 78 -33.32 21.71 -13.03
CA LYS A 78 -31.92 21.35 -12.77
C LYS A 78 -31.87 20.29 -11.68
N ARG A 79 -31.03 19.28 -11.84
CA ARG A 79 -30.70 18.32 -10.79
C ARG A 79 -29.68 18.95 -9.85
N ILE A 80 -29.88 18.77 -8.56
CA ILE A 80 -29.13 19.47 -7.52
C ILE A 80 -28.43 18.45 -6.65
N PHE A 81 -27.13 18.62 -6.43
CA PHE A 81 -26.30 17.69 -5.67
C PHE A 81 -25.58 18.38 -4.53
N LEU A 82 -25.41 17.64 -3.43
CA LEU A 82 -24.58 18.05 -2.31
C LEU A 82 -23.12 17.74 -2.59
N SER A 83 -22.26 18.76 -2.60
CA SER A 83 -20.83 18.62 -2.90
C SER A 83 -19.94 18.64 -1.65
N SER A 84 -20.53 18.48 -0.46
CA SER A 84 -19.81 18.50 0.81
C SER A 84 -19.95 17.14 1.47
N PHE A 85 -18.81 16.49 1.73
CA PHE A 85 -18.76 15.26 2.51
C PHE A 85 -19.23 15.48 3.95
N LYS A 86 -20.02 14.55 4.48
CA LYS A 86 -20.47 14.56 5.87
C LYS A 86 -20.55 13.14 6.44
N SER A 87 -20.26 12.97 7.73
CA SER A 87 -20.37 11.69 8.44
C SER A 87 -21.77 11.06 8.43
N THR A 88 -22.81 11.87 8.17
CA THR A 88 -24.23 11.46 8.18
C THR A 88 -24.88 11.45 6.80
N PHE A 89 -24.22 12.00 5.78
CA PHE A 89 -24.77 12.11 4.42
C PHE A 89 -23.63 11.90 3.42
N GLU A 90 -23.83 10.94 2.53
CA GLU A 90 -22.89 10.67 1.43
C GLU A 90 -22.71 11.90 0.54
N GLU A 91 -21.49 12.08 0.03
CA GLU A 91 -21.20 13.08 -0.98
C GLU A 91 -21.96 12.77 -2.27
N GLY A 92 -22.49 13.80 -2.91
CA GLY A 92 -23.24 13.71 -4.15
C GLY A 92 -24.64 13.09 -4.03
N ILE A 93 -25.25 13.16 -2.85
CA ILE A 93 -26.70 12.96 -2.70
C ILE A 93 -27.44 14.01 -3.53
N GLU A 94 -28.42 13.53 -4.29
CA GLU A 94 -29.36 14.39 -5.00
C GLU A 94 -30.40 14.96 -4.04
N ILE A 95 -30.58 16.28 -4.11
CA ILE A 95 -31.59 17.01 -3.33
C ILE A 95 -32.85 17.08 -4.19
N VAL A 96 -33.82 16.22 -3.88
CA VAL A 96 -35.07 16.08 -4.64
C VAL A 96 -36.19 16.95 -4.06
N SER A 97 -36.10 17.34 -2.78
CA SER A 97 -37.13 18.15 -2.12
C SER A 97 -36.57 19.26 -1.22
N THR A 98 -37.37 20.32 -1.04
CA THR A 98 -37.04 21.45 -0.15
C THR A 98 -37.02 21.06 1.33
N ASN A 99 -37.78 20.03 1.72
CA ASN A 99 -37.75 19.47 3.08
C ASN A 99 -36.44 18.71 3.36
N GLN A 100 -35.95 17.93 2.40
CA GLN A 100 -34.63 17.28 2.48
C GLN A 100 -33.51 18.31 2.67
N PHE A 101 -33.57 19.44 1.96
CA PHE A 101 -32.61 20.52 2.12
C PHE A 101 -32.65 21.18 3.51
N LYS A 102 -33.83 21.37 4.11
CA LYS A 102 -33.96 21.92 5.48
C LYS A 102 -33.24 21.03 6.52
N THR A 103 -33.39 19.71 6.40
CA THR A 103 -32.69 18.74 7.28
C THR A 103 -31.17 18.82 7.12
N ILE A 104 -30.68 18.93 5.88
CA ILE A 104 -29.25 19.04 5.59
C ILE A 104 -28.68 20.36 6.15
N LYS A 105 -29.39 21.48 5.96
CA LYS A 105 -28.97 22.81 6.42
C LYS A 105 -28.85 22.91 7.94
N ASN A 106 -29.74 22.26 8.69
CA ASN A 106 -29.77 22.32 10.16
C ASN A 106 -28.69 21.45 10.84
N SER A 107 -27.90 20.72 10.06
CA SER A 107 -26.92 19.79 10.59
C SER A 107 -25.53 20.43 10.77
N LYS A 108 -24.82 20.06 11.85
CA LYS A 108 -23.50 20.62 12.18
C LYS A 108 -22.50 20.23 11.08
N ASN A 109 -21.84 21.23 10.46
CA ASN A 109 -20.86 21.02 9.39
C ASN A 109 -19.53 21.74 9.73
N ASN A 110 -18.42 21.08 9.37
CA ASN A 110 -17.08 21.62 9.50
C ASN A 110 -16.74 22.59 8.35
N PHE A 111 -17.37 22.42 7.18
CA PHE A 111 -17.19 23.27 6.00
C PHE A 111 -18.50 23.97 5.60
N SER A 112 -18.41 25.00 4.75
CA SER A 112 -19.61 25.62 4.17
C SER A 112 -20.37 24.60 3.29
N LEU A 113 -21.70 24.61 3.36
CA LEU A 113 -22.54 23.80 2.48
C LEU A 113 -22.39 24.27 1.03
N ARG A 114 -21.94 23.37 0.14
CA ARG A 114 -21.82 23.62 -1.29
C ARG A 114 -22.82 22.77 -2.06
N ILE A 115 -23.55 23.42 -2.94
CA ILE A 115 -24.62 22.81 -3.73
C ILE A 115 -24.29 23.03 -5.20
N ILE A 116 -24.24 21.96 -5.96
CA ILE A 116 -23.95 21.99 -7.38
C ILE A 116 -25.23 21.69 -8.14
N SER A 117 -25.49 22.47 -9.20
CA SER A 117 -26.59 22.20 -10.12
C SER A 117 -26.08 21.82 -11.49
N ILE A 118 -26.75 20.82 -12.05
CA ILE A 118 -26.46 20.28 -13.37
C ILE A 118 -27.80 20.24 -14.12
N PRO A 119 -27.85 20.65 -15.40
CA PRO A 119 -29.06 20.52 -16.22
C PRO A 119 -29.54 19.06 -16.33
N ASP A 120 -30.85 18.85 -16.53
CA ASP A 120 -31.46 17.51 -16.49
C ASP A 120 -31.38 16.73 -17.82
N TYR A 121 -31.08 17.40 -18.94
CA TYR A 121 -31.07 16.80 -20.29
C TYR A 121 -29.88 15.87 -20.60
N TYR A 122 -29.00 15.62 -19.62
CA TYR A 122 -27.89 14.66 -19.78
C TYR A 122 -28.32 13.19 -19.70
N THR A 123 -29.61 12.94 -19.46
CA THR A 123 -30.17 11.59 -19.29
C THR A 123 -30.49 10.87 -20.61
N ASP A 124 -30.66 11.60 -21.73
CA ASP A 124 -31.11 11.06 -23.03
C ASP A 124 -30.14 11.40 -24.19
N PHE A 125 -28.84 11.21 -23.98
CA PHE A 125 -27.87 11.30 -25.09
C PHE A 125 -27.94 10.04 -25.97
N ASP A 126 -28.66 10.12 -27.09
CA ASP A 126 -28.49 9.20 -28.22
C ASP A 126 -27.17 9.51 -28.93
N TYR A 127 -26.31 8.50 -29.05
CA TYR A 127 -25.05 8.58 -29.77
C TYR A 127 -25.28 8.16 -31.23
N GLU A 128 -25.44 9.13 -32.13
CA GLU A 128 -25.25 8.87 -33.57
C GLU A 128 -23.75 8.91 -33.91
N GLU A 129 -23.31 7.95 -34.74
CA GLU A 129 -21.94 7.84 -35.23
C GLU A 129 -21.63 8.97 -36.23
N ASP A 130 -20.91 10.00 -35.80
CA ASP A 130 -20.29 10.92 -36.74
C ASP A 130 -19.11 10.21 -37.44
N LYS A 131 -19.28 9.89 -38.73
CA LYS A 131 -18.20 9.54 -39.65
C LYS A 131 -17.20 10.70 -39.71
N ILE A 132 -15.95 10.44 -39.40
CA ILE A 132 -14.87 11.43 -39.47
C ILE A 132 -14.54 11.71 -40.94
N SER A 133 -14.81 12.93 -41.40
CA SER A 133 -14.42 13.45 -42.72
C SER A 133 -12.97 13.99 -42.72
N PRO A 134 -12.22 13.91 -43.83
CA PRO A 134 -10.77 14.16 -43.86
C PRO A 134 -10.34 15.63 -43.69
N GLU A 135 -11.27 16.59 -43.62
CA GLU A 135 -10.96 18.02 -43.66
C GLU A 135 -10.51 18.61 -42.30
N GLN A 136 -10.60 17.86 -41.20
CA GLN A 136 -10.22 18.36 -39.86
C GLN A 136 -8.73 18.20 -39.52
N GLU A 137 -7.93 17.50 -40.33
CA GLU A 137 -6.48 17.35 -40.08
C GLU A 137 -5.63 18.57 -40.47
N ASN A 138 -6.15 19.51 -41.26
CA ASN A 138 -5.36 20.63 -41.77
C ASN A 138 -5.47 21.93 -40.94
N ILE A 139 -6.47 22.08 -40.08
CA ILE A 139 -6.67 23.32 -39.30
C ILE A 139 -5.80 23.37 -38.02
N SER A 140 -5.29 22.23 -37.56
CA SER A 140 -4.55 22.11 -36.29
C SER A 140 -3.03 22.30 -36.40
N LYS A 141 -2.46 22.43 -37.60
CA LYS A 141 -1.00 22.54 -37.81
C LYS A 141 -0.45 23.97 -37.84
N GLU A 142 -1.26 25.00 -38.10
CA GLU A 142 -0.72 26.36 -38.32
C GLU A 142 -0.64 27.25 -37.06
N ASN A 143 -1.29 26.89 -35.94
CA ASN A 143 -1.33 27.77 -34.74
C ASN A 143 -0.35 27.39 -33.61
N PHE A 144 0.59 26.49 -33.83
CA PHE A 144 1.60 26.09 -32.83
C PHE A 144 3.00 26.66 -33.11
N ILE A 145 3.08 27.93 -33.50
CA ILE A 145 4.35 28.68 -33.45
C ILE A 145 4.09 30.00 -32.76
N SER A 146 4.29 30.01 -31.44
CA SER A 146 4.91 31.10 -30.65
C SER A 146 4.53 30.98 -29.19
N GLN A 147 5.43 30.42 -28.38
CA GLN A 147 5.92 30.97 -27.11
C GLN A 147 6.77 29.92 -26.42
N THR A 148 8.06 29.93 -26.76
CA THR A 148 9.12 29.44 -25.90
C THR A 148 9.15 30.31 -24.65
N ASN A 149 8.93 29.71 -23.47
CA ASN A 149 9.84 29.80 -22.32
C ASN A 149 9.25 29.11 -21.07
N SER A 150 10.12 28.30 -20.44
CA SER A 150 9.93 27.49 -19.21
C SER A 150 9.20 26.15 -19.36
N ASN A 151 9.99 25.11 -19.66
CA ASN A 151 9.65 23.72 -19.37
C ASN A 151 9.41 23.53 -17.87
N LYS A 152 8.15 23.56 -17.44
CA LYS A 152 7.70 22.74 -16.31
C LYS A 152 6.80 21.67 -16.89
N LEU A 153 7.41 20.50 -17.11
CA LEU A 153 6.70 19.26 -17.31
C LEU A 153 5.63 19.12 -16.21
N PRO A 154 4.45 18.56 -16.53
CA PRO A 154 3.46 18.27 -15.51
C PRO A 154 4.10 17.44 -14.39
N PRO A 155 3.69 17.64 -13.13
CA PRO A 155 4.21 16.86 -12.02
C PRO A 155 4.02 15.38 -12.30
N VAL A 156 5.05 14.60 -11.99
CA VAL A 156 5.04 13.13 -12.03
C VAL A 156 3.81 12.65 -11.27
N SER A 157 3.07 11.70 -11.84
CA SER A 157 1.92 11.09 -11.18
C SER A 157 2.33 10.58 -9.81
N ALA A 158 1.68 11.07 -8.75
CA ALA A 158 1.89 10.63 -7.37
C ALA A 158 1.53 9.14 -7.15
N PHE A 159 0.90 8.49 -8.12
CA PHE A 159 0.59 7.06 -8.09
C PHE A 159 1.76 6.16 -8.51
N ASN A 160 2.94 6.73 -8.83
CA ASN A 160 4.10 5.95 -9.30
C ASN A 160 5.39 6.21 -8.49
N ASP A 161 5.28 6.88 -7.34
CA ASP A 161 6.32 6.83 -6.31
C ASP A 161 6.10 5.54 -5.49
N PHE A 162 6.46 4.40 -6.08
CA PHE A 162 6.97 3.34 -5.23
C PHE A 162 8.31 3.87 -4.74
N ASP A 163 8.41 4.11 -3.42
CA ASP A 163 9.67 4.40 -2.75
C ASP A 163 10.77 3.50 -3.34
N GLU A 164 11.97 4.07 -3.53
CA GLU A 164 13.15 3.33 -3.98
C GLU A 164 13.56 2.31 -2.91
N ASP A 165 12.75 1.27 -2.71
CA ASP A 165 13.09 0.11 -1.91
C ASP A 165 14.17 -0.65 -2.69
N GLU A 166 15.43 -0.25 -2.48
CA GLU A 166 16.63 -0.94 -2.95
C GLU A 166 16.68 -2.42 -2.53
N ASN A 167 15.78 -2.85 -1.63
CA ASN A 167 15.70 -4.19 -1.05
C ASN A 167 14.83 -5.19 -1.83
N ILE A 168 14.25 -4.83 -2.98
CA ILE A 168 13.41 -5.77 -3.74
C ILE A 168 14.24 -6.70 -4.62
N LEU A 169 15.45 -6.29 -5.02
CA LEU A 169 16.25 -7.03 -5.99
C LEU A 169 16.67 -8.41 -5.47
N VAL A 170 16.30 -9.45 -6.21
CA VAL A 170 16.74 -10.84 -5.96
C VAL A 170 17.61 -11.27 -7.13
N ARG A 171 18.81 -11.78 -6.82
CA ARG A 171 19.75 -12.30 -7.82
C ARG A 171 19.43 -13.75 -8.18
N GLY A 172 19.68 -14.13 -9.42
CA GLY A 172 19.55 -15.50 -9.93
C GLY A 172 20.21 -15.59 -11.30
N GLU A 173 20.80 -16.74 -11.63
CA GLU A 173 21.52 -16.95 -12.89
C GLU A 173 20.90 -18.08 -13.71
N GLY A 174 21.00 -18.00 -15.04
CA GLY A 174 20.39 -18.98 -15.93
C GLY A 174 18.85 -18.87 -15.99
N PRO A 175 18.22 -19.70 -16.85
CA PRO A 175 16.79 -19.58 -17.14
C PRO A 175 15.93 -19.85 -15.92
N ILE A 176 16.24 -20.89 -15.14
CA ILE A 176 15.42 -21.33 -14.00
C ILE A 176 15.56 -20.38 -12.81
N ASP A 177 16.77 -20.19 -12.27
CA ASP A 177 16.95 -19.33 -11.09
C ASP A 177 16.67 -17.86 -11.41
N GLY A 178 16.94 -17.41 -12.63
CA GLY A 178 16.51 -16.08 -13.08
C GLY A 178 14.98 -15.92 -13.06
N THR A 179 14.23 -16.93 -13.52
CA THR A 179 12.76 -16.92 -13.46
C THR A 179 12.27 -16.96 -12.02
N LEU A 180 12.85 -17.80 -11.15
CA LEU A 180 12.52 -17.86 -9.72
C LEU A 180 12.78 -16.54 -9.01
N ALA A 181 13.90 -15.89 -9.30
CA ALA A 181 14.21 -14.57 -8.78
C ALA A 181 13.17 -13.54 -9.20
N CYS A 182 12.72 -13.56 -10.47
CA CYS A 182 11.63 -12.70 -10.93
C CYS A 182 10.33 -12.94 -10.14
N PHE A 183 9.90 -14.19 -9.96
CA PHE A 183 8.70 -14.46 -9.16
C PHE A 183 8.86 -14.08 -7.69
N LYS A 184 10.07 -14.22 -7.12
CA LYS A 184 10.35 -13.76 -5.76
C LYS A 184 10.25 -12.23 -5.64
N MET A 185 10.77 -11.50 -6.63
CA MET A 185 10.63 -10.04 -6.72
C MET A 185 9.16 -9.63 -6.88
N LEU A 186 8.40 -10.29 -7.77
CA LEU A 186 6.96 -10.07 -7.93
C LEU A 186 6.19 -10.35 -6.63
N SER A 187 6.56 -11.40 -5.91
CA SER A 187 6.00 -11.76 -4.60
C SER A 187 6.27 -10.70 -3.53
N ASN A 188 7.42 -10.02 -3.61
CA ASN A 188 7.71 -8.88 -2.74
C ASN A 188 6.92 -7.63 -3.16
N LEU A 189 6.86 -7.33 -4.46
CA LEU A 189 6.16 -6.15 -5.01
C LEU A 189 4.63 -6.21 -4.84
N MET A 190 4.04 -7.39 -5.03
CA MET A 190 2.59 -7.60 -5.01
C MET A 190 2.13 -8.38 -3.78
N ASP A 191 2.97 -8.52 -2.77
CA ASP A 191 2.68 -9.18 -1.50
C ASP A 191 1.82 -10.46 -1.61
N PHE A 192 2.31 -11.47 -2.32
CA PHE A 192 1.66 -12.78 -2.43
C PHE A 192 2.60 -13.91 -1.97
N PRO A 193 2.08 -15.04 -1.43
CA PRO A 193 2.91 -16.14 -0.96
C PRO A 193 3.54 -16.87 -2.14
N PHE A 194 4.87 -16.91 -2.19
CA PHE A 194 5.63 -17.61 -3.22
C PHE A 194 6.28 -18.88 -2.68
N ARG A 195 5.81 -20.04 -3.16
CA ARG A 195 6.34 -21.36 -2.82
C ARG A 195 7.47 -21.72 -3.78
N LYS A 196 8.70 -21.29 -3.45
CA LYS A 196 9.88 -21.43 -4.32
C LYS A 196 10.04 -22.87 -4.84
N ASP A 197 10.03 -23.85 -3.94
CA ASP A 197 10.34 -25.25 -4.29
C ASP A 197 9.32 -25.85 -5.27
N SER A 198 8.04 -25.53 -5.11
CA SER A 198 6.97 -25.99 -6.00
C SER A 198 7.14 -25.41 -7.41
N VAL A 199 7.46 -24.11 -7.49
CA VAL A 199 7.66 -23.43 -8.77
C VAL A 199 8.97 -23.88 -9.42
N GLU A 200 10.03 -24.08 -8.65
CA GLU A 200 11.32 -24.58 -9.14
C GLU A 200 11.18 -25.94 -9.79
N LYS A 201 10.41 -26.85 -9.17
CA LYS A 201 10.13 -28.17 -9.74
C LYS A 201 9.42 -28.09 -11.09
N VAL A 202 8.36 -27.28 -11.19
CA VAL A 202 7.62 -27.08 -12.45
C VAL A 202 8.50 -26.47 -13.55
N LEU A 203 9.38 -25.52 -13.19
CA LEU A 203 10.31 -24.91 -14.13
C LEU A 203 11.36 -25.89 -14.62
N LYS A 204 11.92 -26.74 -13.75
CA LYS A 204 12.88 -27.80 -14.12
C LYS A 204 12.25 -28.81 -15.09
N GLU A 205 11.08 -29.35 -14.75
CA GLU A 205 10.36 -30.32 -15.59
C GLU A 205 10.08 -29.73 -16.99
N PHE A 206 9.57 -28.50 -17.07
CA PHE A 206 9.31 -27.87 -18.37
C PHE A 206 10.59 -27.57 -19.17
N TYR A 207 11.66 -27.16 -18.49
CA TYR A 207 12.92 -26.81 -19.14
C TYR A 207 13.66 -28.05 -19.67
N GLU A 208 13.62 -29.18 -18.95
CA GLU A 208 14.20 -30.44 -19.43
C GLU A 208 13.58 -30.92 -20.74
N GLU A 209 12.27 -30.69 -20.93
CA GLU A 209 11.55 -31.06 -22.16
C GLU A 209 11.75 -30.07 -23.31
N ASN A 210 11.71 -28.76 -23.02
CA ASN A 210 11.62 -27.72 -24.04
C ASN A 210 12.93 -26.94 -24.27
N ASN A 211 13.88 -27.02 -23.34
CA ASN A 211 15.16 -26.28 -23.33
C ASN A 211 15.00 -24.73 -23.30
N PHE A 212 13.79 -24.22 -23.02
CA PHE A 212 13.52 -22.80 -22.77
C PHE A 212 12.35 -22.63 -21.81
N ILE A 213 12.21 -21.45 -21.20
CA ILE A 213 11.07 -21.09 -20.36
C ILE A 213 10.20 -20.09 -21.12
N SER A 214 8.92 -20.41 -21.23
CA SER A 214 7.96 -19.61 -21.99
C SER A 214 7.23 -18.60 -21.10
N LEU A 215 6.78 -17.49 -21.68
CA LEU A 215 5.98 -16.50 -20.95
C LEU A 215 4.60 -17.08 -20.58
N GLN A 216 4.10 -18.04 -21.36
CA GLN A 216 2.89 -18.81 -21.11
C GLN A 216 3.02 -19.65 -19.83
N LEU A 217 4.18 -20.27 -19.59
CA LEU A 217 4.44 -20.97 -18.33
C LEU A 217 4.45 -20.00 -17.15
N CYS A 218 5.07 -18.83 -17.31
CA CYS A 218 5.04 -17.78 -16.30
C CYS A 218 3.61 -17.33 -15.98
N ALA A 219 2.77 -17.16 -17.00
CA ALA A 219 1.35 -16.85 -16.80
C ALA A 219 0.62 -17.94 -16.01
N LYS A 220 0.85 -19.23 -16.32
CA LYS A 220 0.28 -20.36 -15.57
C LYS A 220 0.70 -20.33 -14.09
N ILE A 221 1.99 -20.07 -13.81
CA ILE A 221 2.50 -19.93 -12.44
C ILE A 221 1.83 -18.74 -11.73
N GLY A 222 1.67 -17.61 -12.41
CA GLY A 222 0.95 -16.45 -11.88
C GLY A 222 -0.51 -16.76 -11.54
N SER A 223 -1.24 -17.42 -12.45
CA SER A 223 -2.61 -17.89 -12.22
C SER A 223 -2.71 -18.84 -11.03
N TYR A 224 -1.74 -19.73 -10.83
CA TYR A 224 -1.69 -20.65 -9.68
C TYR A 224 -1.63 -19.91 -8.34
N HIS A 225 -0.98 -18.74 -8.31
CA HIS A 225 -0.97 -17.82 -7.17
C HIS A 225 -2.19 -16.88 -7.11
N ALA A 226 -3.24 -17.19 -7.88
CA ALA A 226 -4.48 -16.41 -7.97
C ALA A 226 -4.26 -14.95 -8.41
N LEU A 227 -3.22 -14.70 -9.23
CA LEU A 227 -3.01 -13.42 -9.91
C LEU A 227 -3.83 -13.38 -11.21
N GLN A 228 -4.37 -12.22 -11.54
CA GLN A 228 -4.91 -11.98 -12.87
C GLN A 228 -3.74 -11.77 -13.83
N VAL A 229 -3.67 -12.60 -14.86
CA VAL A 229 -2.59 -12.56 -15.85
C VAL A 229 -3.14 -12.28 -17.24
N SER A 230 -2.42 -11.48 -18.01
CA SER A 230 -2.67 -11.32 -19.44
C SER A 230 -1.37 -11.18 -20.21
N ILE A 231 -1.26 -11.91 -21.33
CA ILE A 231 -0.13 -11.80 -22.25
C ILE A 231 -0.56 -10.95 -23.42
N THR A 232 0.25 -9.98 -23.82
CA THR A 232 -0.02 -9.12 -24.98
C THR A 232 1.29 -8.83 -25.71
N LYS A 233 1.22 -8.79 -27.05
CA LYS A 233 2.29 -8.26 -27.89
C LYS A 233 2.11 -6.76 -28.01
N LEU A 234 3.15 -6.02 -27.65
CA LEU A 234 3.14 -4.56 -27.62
C LEU A 234 4.26 -4.00 -28.50
N ASP A 235 3.94 -3.03 -29.34
CA ASP A 235 4.95 -2.24 -30.06
C ASP A 235 5.82 -1.49 -29.03
N PRO A 236 7.16 -1.53 -29.14
CA PRO A 236 8.10 -0.84 -28.25
C PRO A 236 7.76 0.63 -27.97
N ASN A 237 7.10 1.34 -28.90
CA ASN A 237 6.69 2.73 -28.71
C ASN A 237 5.71 2.94 -27.55
N PHE A 238 4.89 1.93 -27.22
CA PHE A 238 3.87 2.03 -26.17
C PHE A 238 4.34 1.53 -24.80
N ILE A 239 5.57 0.98 -24.70
CA ILE A 239 6.07 0.41 -23.45
C ILE A 239 6.22 1.46 -22.33
N THR A 240 6.26 2.75 -22.67
CA THR A 240 6.31 3.90 -21.73
C THR A 240 4.96 4.23 -21.07
N ASN A 241 3.88 3.54 -21.47
CA ASN A 241 2.54 3.78 -20.95
C ASN A 241 1.82 2.46 -20.62
N ILE A 242 2.52 1.58 -19.92
CA ILE A 242 1.98 0.28 -19.50
C ILE A 242 1.72 0.26 -17.99
N LYS A 243 0.84 -0.62 -17.55
CA LYS A 243 0.69 -0.92 -16.13
C LYS A 243 1.89 -1.73 -15.61
N THR A 244 2.36 -1.38 -14.43
CA THR A 244 3.45 -2.07 -13.72
C THR A 244 2.93 -2.64 -12.38
N PRO A 245 3.52 -3.73 -11.85
CA PRO A 245 4.64 -4.48 -12.40
C PRO A 245 4.23 -5.39 -13.57
N ALA A 246 5.11 -5.53 -14.56
CA ALA A 246 4.93 -6.44 -15.70
C ALA A 246 6.19 -7.26 -15.95
N LEU A 247 6.04 -8.50 -16.40
CA LEU A 247 7.15 -9.40 -16.70
C LEU A 247 7.40 -9.42 -18.22
N ILE A 248 8.66 -9.29 -18.62
CA ILE A 248 9.09 -9.36 -20.01
C ILE A 248 10.24 -10.34 -20.18
N LYS A 249 10.39 -10.88 -21.38
CA LYS A 249 11.58 -11.64 -21.75
C LYS A 249 12.77 -10.69 -21.84
N TRP A 250 13.88 -11.04 -21.19
CA TRP A 250 15.11 -10.26 -21.20
C TRP A 250 16.31 -11.18 -21.42
N LYS A 251 16.90 -11.11 -22.62
CA LYS A 251 18.01 -11.99 -23.05
C LYS A 251 17.62 -13.47 -22.87
N ASN A 252 18.37 -14.20 -22.03
CA ASN A 252 18.15 -15.63 -21.77
C ASN A 252 17.27 -15.90 -20.53
N THR A 253 16.70 -14.85 -19.91
CA THR A 253 15.89 -14.91 -18.70
C THR A 253 14.67 -13.99 -18.84
N PHE A 254 14.09 -13.57 -17.71
CA PHE A 254 13.05 -12.55 -17.63
C PHE A 254 13.53 -11.32 -16.85
N ALA A 255 12.78 -10.24 -17.00
CA ALA A 255 12.94 -9.00 -16.24
C ALA A 255 11.57 -8.45 -15.85
N ILE A 256 11.53 -7.69 -14.76
CA ILE A 256 10.32 -7.02 -14.30
C ILE A 256 10.41 -5.55 -14.65
N ILE A 257 9.41 -5.03 -15.36
CA ILE A 257 9.21 -3.60 -15.52
C ILE A 257 8.60 -3.10 -14.21
N ILE A 258 9.42 -2.41 -13.41
CA ILE A 258 9.01 -1.85 -12.11
C ILE A 258 8.47 -0.43 -12.26
N ASN A 259 8.89 0.30 -13.29
CA ASN A 259 8.38 1.63 -13.59
C ASN A 259 8.33 1.84 -15.11
N SER A 260 7.24 2.41 -15.59
CA SER A 260 7.02 2.80 -16.97
C SER A 260 6.45 4.22 -16.99
N ASN A 261 7.12 5.13 -17.71
CA ASN A 261 6.68 6.51 -17.88
C ASN A 261 7.26 7.11 -19.17
N GLN A 262 6.91 8.37 -19.46
CA GLN A 262 7.37 9.09 -20.66
C GLN A 262 8.90 9.26 -20.74
N LYS A 263 9.62 9.25 -19.61
CA LYS A 263 11.09 9.33 -19.63
C LYS A 263 11.72 8.01 -20.06
N GLY A 264 11.00 6.89 -19.91
CA GLY A 264 11.46 5.56 -20.26
C GLY A 264 10.95 4.49 -19.28
N ILE A 265 11.71 3.40 -19.18
CA ILE A 265 11.36 2.25 -18.34
C ILE A 265 12.50 1.92 -17.37
N LYS A 266 12.14 1.41 -16.19
CA LYS A 266 13.08 0.83 -15.22
C LYS A 266 12.80 -0.66 -15.12
N LEU A 267 13.80 -1.46 -15.44
CA LEU A 267 13.79 -2.91 -15.36
C LEU A 267 14.51 -3.37 -14.08
N ALA A 268 13.97 -4.38 -13.43
CA ALA A 268 14.67 -5.17 -12.42
C ALA A 268 15.02 -6.53 -13.04
N THR A 269 16.30 -6.77 -13.22
CA THR A 269 16.83 -8.00 -13.81
C THR A 269 17.58 -8.81 -12.75
N PRO A 270 17.41 -10.15 -12.71
CA PRO A 270 18.13 -10.99 -11.75
C PRO A 270 19.66 -10.94 -11.90
N ASN A 271 20.16 -10.87 -13.13
CA ASN A 271 21.60 -10.92 -13.42
C ASN A 271 22.27 -9.55 -13.33
N GLU A 272 21.68 -8.52 -13.92
CA GLU A 272 22.31 -7.21 -14.12
C GLU A 272 21.85 -6.19 -13.07
N GLY A 273 20.79 -6.49 -12.32
CA GLY A 273 20.21 -5.58 -11.34
C GLY A 273 19.24 -4.61 -11.99
N TYR A 274 19.21 -3.37 -11.50
CA TYR A 274 18.33 -2.34 -12.04
C TYR A 274 18.92 -1.72 -13.32
N ILE A 275 18.12 -1.71 -14.39
CA ILE A 275 18.48 -1.08 -15.66
C ILE A 275 17.45 0.01 -15.94
N LYS A 276 17.92 1.25 -16.14
CA LYS A 276 17.08 2.36 -16.59
C LYS A 276 17.31 2.53 -18.10
N ILE A 277 16.25 2.43 -18.89
CA ILE A 277 16.28 2.62 -20.34
C ILE A 277 15.50 3.88 -20.65
N SER A 278 16.14 4.87 -21.27
CA SER A 278 15.47 6.12 -21.67
C SER A 278 14.55 5.89 -22.87
N SER A 279 13.53 6.74 -23.04
CA SER A 279 12.55 6.61 -24.14
C SER A 279 13.21 6.55 -25.53
N SER A 280 14.29 7.31 -25.74
CA SER A 280 15.10 7.31 -26.97
C SER A 280 15.83 5.99 -27.25
N GLU A 281 16.18 5.25 -26.20
CA GLU A 281 16.98 4.02 -26.31
C GLU A 281 16.10 2.77 -26.45
N ILE A 282 14.79 2.86 -26.18
CA ILE A 282 13.87 1.70 -26.19
C ILE A 282 13.95 0.94 -27.52
N LYS A 283 13.95 1.65 -28.66
CA LYS A 283 14.04 1.03 -30.00
C LYS A 283 15.38 0.33 -30.26
N ASN A 284 16.44 0.70 -29.55
CA ASN A 284 17.74 0.05 -29.68
C ASN A 284 17.76 -1.30 -28.97
N PHE A 285 17.06 -1.39 -27.83
CA PHE A 285 16.95 -2.62 -27.04
C PHE A 285 15.86 -3.57 -27.56
N PHE A 286 14.76 -3.04 -28.09
CA PHE A 286 13.62 -3.81 -28.60
C PHE A 286 13.36 -3.46 -30.06
N LYS A 287 13.80 -4.34 -30.96
CA LYS A 287 13.64 -4.16 -32.43
C LYS A 287 12.33 -4.74 -32.97
N GLU A 288 11.71 -5.65 -32.22
CA GLU A 288 10.47 -6.34 -32.57
C GLU A 288 9.41 -6.10 -31.49
N ASP A 289 8.18 -6.54 -31.76
CA ASP A 289 7.10 -6.51 -30.78
C ASP A 289 7.49 -7.28 -29.51
N ILE A 290 7.17 -6.67 -28.37
CA ILE A 290 7.55 -7.18 -27.06
C ILE A 290 6.38 -7.97 -26.50
N GLU A 291 6.60 -9.24 -26.17
CA GLU A 291 5.65 -10.02 -25.38
C GLU A 291 5.75 -9.61 -23.90
N ILE A 292 4.65 -9.06 -23.38
CA ILE A 292 4.55 -8.58 -22.00
C ILE A 292 3.49 -9.40 -21.27
N LEU A 293 3.83 -9.85 -20.08
CA LEU A 293 2.91 -10.47 -19.13
C LEU A 293 2.54 -9.45 -18.06
N PHE A 294 1.30 -9.01 -18.07
CA PHE A 294 0.73 -8.22 -16.99
C PHE A 294 0.29 -9.13 -15.85
N LEU A 295 0.58 -8.71 -14.62
CA LEU A 295 0.12 -9.39 -13.42
C LEU A 295 -0.57 -8.37 -12.51
N GLU A 296 -1.80 -8.66 -12.13
CA GLU A 296 -2.57 -7.85 -11.18
C GLU A 296 -3.08 -8.72 -10.03
N ARG A 297 -3.12 -8.16 -8.82
CA ARG A 297 -3.75 -8.82 -7.68
C ARG A 297 -5.26 -8.84 -7.88
N THR A 298 -5.89 -9.90 -7.38
CA THR A 298 -7.34 -10.02 -7.30
C THR A 298 -7.77 -10.16 -5.85
N ASN A 299 -9.08 -10.08 -5.58
CA ASN A 299 -9.61 -10.24 -4.23
C ASN A 299 -9.40 -11.65 -3.64
N ILE A 300 -9.04 -12.63 -4.48
CA ILE A 300 -8.74 -14.00 -4.07
C ILE A 300 -7.23 -14.25 -3.86
N THR A 301 -6.37 -13.31 -4.25
CA THR A 301 -4.92 -13.42 -4.05
C THR A 301 -4.63 -13.38 -2.55
N GLN A 302 -4.05 -14.46 -2.02
CA GLN A 302 -3.66 -14.52 -0.61
C GLN A 302 -2.51 -13.55 -0.34
N ASN A 303 -2.52 -12.87 0.82
CA ASN A 303 -1.34 -12.15 1.31
C ASN A 303 -0.26 -13.15 1.74
N LYS A 304 1.01 -12.73 1.80
CA LYS A 304 2.06 -13.57 2.38
C LYS A 304 1.65 -13.97 3.81
N SER A 305 1.47 -15.27 4.03
CA SER A 305 1.17 -15.78 5.36
C SER A 305 2.35 -15.53 6.31
N PHE A 306 2.03 -15.11 7.54
CA PHE A 306 2.94 -14.90 8.66
C PHE A 306 3.97 -16.05 8.81
N GLY A 307 5.25 -15.70 8.93
CA GLY A 307 6.34 -16.63 9.30
C GLY A 307 7.25 -16.03 10.38
N PRO A 308 8.07 -16.81 11.11
CA PRO A 308 8.87 -16.32 12.25
C PRO A 308 9.84 -15.15 11.93
N SER A 309 10.08 -14.84 10.66
CA SER A 309 10.90 -13.72 10.22
C SER A 309 10.38 -12.33 10.63
N TRP A 310 9.07 -12.14 10.86
CA TRP A 310 8.53 -10.87 11.37
C TRP A 310 8.63 -10.77 12.90
N PHE A 311 8.69 -11.92 13.59
CA PHE A 311 8.77 -12.00 15.06
C PHE A 311 10.18 -11.70 15.60
N LEU A 312 11.22 -12.12 14.87
CA LEU A 312 12.62 -11.82 15.22
C LEU A 312 12.96 -10.32 15.39
N PRO A 313 12.56 -9.42 14.48
CA PRO A 313 12.81 -7.98 14.67
C PRO A 313 12.01 -7.38 15.84
N ALA A 314 10.80 -7.88 16.12
CA ALA A 314 10.02 -7.46 17.28
C ALA A 314 10.70 -7.82 18.61
N ILE A 315 11.23 -9.05 18.74
CA ILE A 315 12.06 -9.46 19.90
C ILE A 315 13.35 -8.64 19.98
N LYS A 316 13.96 -8.31 18.83
CA LYS A 316 15.23 -7.56 18.78
C LYS A 316 15.14 -6.22 19.51
N LYS A 317 13.96 -5.59 19.53
CA LYS A 317 13.69 -4.33 20.23
C LYS A 317 13.76 -4.45 21.77
N TYR A 318 13.58 -5.65 22.33
CA TYR A 318 13.60 -5.91 23.78
C TYR A 318 14.84 -6.68 24.24
N LYS A 319 15.86 -6.82 23.40
CA LYS A 319 17.10 -7.55 23.73
C LYS A 319 17.77 -7.08 25.01
N GLY A 320 17.73 -5.77 25.31
CA GLY A 320 18.30 -5.22 26.54
C GLY A 320 17.63 -5.78 27.80
N VAL A 321 16.29 -5.77 27.84
CA VAL A 321 15.52 -6.30 28.98
C VAL A 321 15.69 -7.81 29.08
N LEU A 322 15.66 -8.53 27.95
CA LEU A 322 15.89 -9.98 27.91
C LEU A 322 17.30 -10.35 28.45
N ILE A 323 18.34 -9.59 28.08
CA ILE A 323 19.69 -9.80 28.63
C ILE A 323 19.72 -9.52 30.12
N GLN A 324 19.08 -8.45 30.60
CA GLN A 324 19.06 -8.12 32.03
C GLN A 324 18.38 -9.23 32.84
N VAL A 325 17.26 -9.75 32.37
CA VAL A 325 16.54 -10.86 33.01
C VAL A 325 17.36 -12.15 32.94
N LEU A 326 18.05 -12.42 31.83
CA LEU A 326 18.95 -13.57 31.68
C LEU A 326 20.11 -13.51 32.67
N VAL A 327 20.78 -12.35 32.79
CA VAL A 327 21.90 -12.14 33.71
C VAL A 327 21.42 -12.23 35.16
N ALA A 328 20.30 -11.59 35.50
CA ALA A 328 19.71 -11.70 36.84
C ALA A 328 19.37 -13.16 37.17
N SER A 329 18.75 -13.88 36.23
CA SER A 329 18.43 -15.30 36.38
C SER A 329 19.68 -16.15 36.58
N PHE A 330 20.74 -15.88 35.84
CA PHE A 330 22.02 -16.57 35.95
C PHE A 330 22.65 -16.36 37.34
N VAL A 331 22.64 -15.13 37.85
CA VAL A 331 23.15 -14.83 39.21
C VAL A 331 22.33 -15.56 40.27
N VAL A 332 20.99 -15.56 40.19
CA VAL A 332 20.15 -16.36 41.11
C VAL A 332 20.52 -17.84 41.03
N GLN A 333 20.72 -18.38 39.83
CA GLN A 333 21.14 -19.78 39.64
C GLN A 333 22.47 -20.10 40.33
N LEU A 334 23.43 -19.17 40.34
CA LEU A 334 24.70 -19.34 41.05
C LEU A 334 24.51 -19.35 42.57
N PHE A 335 23.62 -18.51 43.12
CA PHE A 335 23.28 -18.54 44.54
C PHE A 335 22.56 -19.83 44.95
N THR A 336 21.68 -20.36 44.09
CA THR A 336 21.06 -21.67 44.31
C THR A 336 22.09 -22.80 44.39
N LEU A 337 23.22 -22.69 43.67
CA LEU A 337 24.34 -23.64 43.79
C LEU A 337 25.13 -23.51 45.11
N ALA A 338 25.06 -22.37 45.79
CA ALA A 338 25.75 -22.16 47.06
C ALA A 338 25.14 -22.98 48.20
N ASN A 339 23.83 -23.27 48.14
CA ASN A 339 23.12 -24.03 49.16
C ASN A 339 23.64 -25.50 49.27
N PRO A 340 23.74 -26.28 48.17
CA PRO A 340 24.41 -27.58 48.18
C PRO A 340 25.85 -27.56 48.70
N LEU A 341 26.64 -26.54 48.31
CA LEU A 341 28.04 -26.41 48.75
C LEU A 341 28.15 -26.10 50.24
N LEU A 342 27.27 -25.27 50.79
CA LEU A 342 27.24 -24.98 52.22
C LEU A 342 26.87 -26.22 53.04
N ILE A 343 25.86 -26.98 52.58
CA ILE A 343 25.50 -28.25 53.21
C ILE A 343 26.70 -29.20 53.21
N GLN A 344 27.46 -29.26 52.12
CA GLN A 344 28.67 -30.07 52.06
C GLN A 344 29.73 -29.63 53.09
N VAL A 345 29.99 -28.34 53.24
CA VAL A 345 30.94 -27.82 54.26
C VAL A 345 30.46 -28.10 55.68
N ILE A 346 29.16 -27.99 55.95
CA ILE A 346 28.56 -28.33 57.25
C ILE A 346 28.83 -29.80 57.58
N ILE A 347 28.56 -30.69 56.62
CA ILE A 347 28.76 -32.14 56.78
C ILE A 347 30.24 -32.44 57.00
N ASP A 348 31.09 -31.99 56.09
CA ASP A 348 32.50 -32.40 56.05
C ASP A 348 33.32 -31.81 57.19
N LYS A 349 33.02 -30.57 57.60
CA LYS A 349 33.86 -29.83 58.56
C LYS A 349 33.27 -29.75 59.95
N VAL A 350 31.96 -29.53 60.07
CA VAL A 350 31.33 -29.23 61.37
C VAL A 350 30.84 -30.50 62.06
N ILE A 351 30.14 -31.37 61.31
CA ILE A 351 29.67 -32.64 61.85
C ILE A 351 30.84 -33.58 62.16
N SER A 352 31.86 -33.60 61.30
CA SER A 352 33.09 -34.39 61.50
C SER A 352 33.90 -33.98 62.74
N GLN A 353 33.99 -32.67 63.05
CA GLN A 353 34.76 -32.14 64.18
C GLN A 353 33.98 -32.08 65.53
N ARG A 354 32.70 -32.45 65.55
CA ARG A 354 31.80 -32.41 66.75
C ARG A 354 31.76 -31.05 67.48
N SER A 355 32.00 -29.94 66.80
CA SER A 355 31.88 -28.59 67.38
C SER A 355 30.42 -28.11 67.29
N LEU A 356 29.67 -28.23 68.39
CA LEU A 356 28.26 -27.83 68.46
C LEU A 356 28.07 -26.31 68.30
N ASP A 357 29.00 -25.51 68.79
CA ASP A 357 28.95 -24.04 68.67
C ASP A 357 29.07 -23.58 67.20
N THR A 358 29.93 -24.24 66.42
CA THR A 358 30.09 -23.94 64.98
C THR A 358 28.87 -24.40 64.17
N LEU A 359 28.21 -25.49 64.60
CA LEU A 359 27.01 -26.01 63.95
C LEU A 359 25.82 -25.06 64.08
N GLN A 360 25.62 -24.46 65.25
CA GLN A 360 24.54 -23.50 65.46
C GLN A 360 24.72 -22.23 64.63
N VAL A 361 25.95 -21.67 64.58
CA VAL A 361 26.24 -20.49 63.77
C VAL A 361 26.04 -20.77 62.28
N LEU A 362 26.53 -21.91 61.79
CA LEU A 362 26.43 -22.27 60.38
C LEU A 362 25.00 -22.67 59.98
N GLY A 363 24.23 -23.29 60.88
CA GLY A 363 22.81 -23.58 60.70
C GLY A 363 21.95 -22.30 60.64
N PHE A 364 22.25 -21.31 61.48
CA PHE A 364 21.59 -20.00 61.41
C PHE A 364 21.95 -19.25 60.12
N ALA A 365 23.22 -19.31 59.69
CA ALA A 365 23.66 -18.76 58.41
C ALA A 365 22.94 -19.44 57.23
N LEU A 366 22.75 -20.76 57.26
CA LEU A 366 22.01 -21.51 56.24
C LEU A 366 20.55 -21.05 56.18
N LEU A 367 19.89 -20.88 57.32
CA LEU A 367 18.51 -20.37 57.40
C LEU A 367 18.37 -18.99 56.73
N ILE A 368 19.29 -18.07 57.01
CA ILE A 368 19.30 -16.74 56.40
C ILE A 368 19.50 -16.83 54.88
N VAL A 369 20.45 -17.66 54.43
CA VAL A 369 20.74 -17.86 53.01
C VAL A 369 19.53 -18.44 52.27
N THR A 370 18.85 -19.44 52.85
CA THR A 370 17.64 -20.04 52.26
C THR A 370 16.50 -19.02 52.17
N LEU A 371 16.32 -18.16 53.18
CA LEU A 371 15.31 -17.10 53.15
C LEU A 371 15.61 -16.08 52.03
N LEU A 372 16.87 -15.65 51.92
CA LEU A 372 17.32 -14.71 50.90
C LEU A 372 17.16 -15.30 49.48
N GLU A 373 17.47 -16.58 49.31
CA GLU A 373 17.26 -17.30 48.05
C GLU A 373 15.79 -17.32 47.64
N GLY A 374 14.88 -17.60 48.58
CA GLY A 374 13.43 -17.55 48.33
C GLY A 374 12.97 -16.17 47.85
N ILE A 375 13.47 -15.10 48.47
CA ILE A 375 13.18 -13.71 48.08
C ILE A 375 13.70 -13.41 46.66
N LEU A 376 14.94 -13.78 46.36
CA LEU A 376 15.54 -13.58 45.03
C LEU A 376 14.81 -14.37 43.93
N SER A 377 14.37 -15.59 44.23
CA SER A 377 13.61 -16.44 43.31
C SER A 377 12.22 -15.86 43.01
N ALA A 378 11.54 -15.29 44.02
CA ALA A 378 10.28 -14.57 43.84
C ALA A 378 10.46 -13.33 42.97
N LEU A 379 11.49 -12.51 43.23
CA LEU A 379 11.85 -11.35 42.42
C LEU A 379 12.12 -11.70 40.95
N LYS A 380 12.90 -12.76 40.70
CA LYS A 380 13.16 -13.29 39.36
C LYS A 380 11.85 -13.63 38.62
N THR A 381 10.96 -14.35 39.29
CA THR A 381 9.67 -14.79 38.71
C THR A 381 8.79 -13.59 38.38
N PHE A 382 8.75 -12.59 39.26
CA PHE A 382 8.03 -11.33 39.04
C PHE A 382 8.58 -10.56 37.83
N LEU A 383 9.90 -10.38 37.73
CA LEU A 383 10.56 -9.71 36.61
C LEU A 383 10.30 -10.42 35.26
N LEU A 384 10.34 -11.75 35.26
CA LEU A 384 10.01 -12.56 34.08
C LEU A 384 8.54 -12.37 33.67
N SER A 385 7.61 -12.45 34.62
CA SER A 385 6.17 -12.31 34.36
C SER A 385 5.82 -10.93 33.79
N GLU A 386 6.36 -9.86 34.38
CA GLU A 386 6.14 -8.49 33.91
C GLU A 386 6.74 -8.27 32.50
N THR A 387 7.91 -8.84 32.23
CA THR A 387 8.57 -8.76 30.91
C THR A 387 7.77 -9.51 29.85
N THR A 388 7.33 -10.74 30.15
CA THR A 388 6.52 -11.55 29.24
C THR A 388 5.18 -10.88 28.95
N ASN A 389 4.47 -10.37 29.98
CA ASN A 389 3.19 -9.70 29.81
C ASN A 389 3.30 -8.44 28.92
N ARG A 390 4.38 -7.68 29.06
CA ARG A 390 4.66 -6.52 28.18
C ARG A 390 4.95 -6.91 26.74
N ILE A 391 5.66 -8.00 26.54
CA ILE A 391 5.95 -8.54 25.20
C ILE A 391 4.65 -9.04 24.56
N ASP A 392 3.86 -9.83 25.29
CA ASP A 392 2.61 -10.40 24.82
C ASP A 392 1.57 -9.33 24.47
N GLN A 393 1.39 -8.29 25.29
CA GLN A 393 0.45 -7.20 25.01
C GLN A 393 0.78 -6.44 23.72
N LYS A 394 2.07 -6.19 23.46
CA LYS A 394 2.48 -5.53 22.21
C LYS A 394 2.35 -6.42 21.00
N LEU A 395 2.75 -7.68 21.13
CA LEU A 395 2.57 -8.66 20.06
C LEU A 395 1.10 -8.85 19.71
N ALA A 396 0.22 -8.88 20.71
CA ALA A 396 -1.22 -8.97 20.50
C ALA A 396 -1.79 -7.76 19.75
N SER A 397 -1.38 -6.53 20.12
CA SER A 397 -1.83 -5.30 19.43
C SER A 397 -1.38 -5.29 17.96
N GLU A 398 -0.15 -5.69 17.68
CA GLU A 398 0.43 -5.63 16.33
C GLU A 398 -0.12 -6.73 15.41
N VAL A 399 -0.53 -7.87 15.98
CA VAL A 399 -1.27 -8.94 15.28
C VAL A 399 -2.70 -8.51 14.97
N ILE A 400 -3.37 -7.80 15.89
CA ILE A 400 -4.76 -7.36 15.70
C ILE A 400 -4.86 -6.22 14.69
N ASP A 401 -3.91 -5.29 14.65
CA ASP A 401 -3.92 -4.17 13.67
C ASP A 401 -3.65 -4.63 12.21
N HIS A 402 -3.13 -5.85 12.01
CA HIS A 402 -2.81 -6.42 10.70
C HIS A 402 -3.78 -7.53 10.24
N LEU A 403 -4.77 -7.88 11.06
CA LEU A 403 -5.91 -8.74 10.71
C LEU A 403 -7.09 -7.87 10.24
#